data_AF-A0A0D2N7H8-F1
#
_entry.id   AF-A0A0D2N7H8-F1
#
_cell.length_a   1.000
_cell.length_b   1.000
_cell.length_c   1.000
_cell.angle_alpha   90.00
_cell.angle_beta   90.00
_cell.angle_gamma   90.00
#
_symmetry.space_group_name_H-M   'P 1'
#
loop_
_entity.id
_entity.type
_entity.pdbx_description
1 polymer ?
#
loop_
_entity_poly.entity_id
_entity_poly.type
_entity_poly.pdbx_seq_one_letter_code
_entity_poly.pdbx_strand_id
1 'polypeptide(L)'
;LKSMRSYIIGAPKLVVEVDAKYIKGMINNPDIQPNATINRWIAGILLFDFTLRHVPGKDHASPDGLSRRPRAPEDPLDPNDQEDWIDQAYSFAVALLNDALPPL
;
A
#
# COMPACT_ATOMS: atom_id res chain seq x y z
N LEU A 1 -4.96 -2.03 0.12
CA LEU A 1 -4.66 -1.33 1.39
C LEU A 1 -5.43 0.00 1.52
N LYS A 2 -5.22 1.00 0.63
CA LYS A 2 -5.93 2.30 0.63
C LYS A 2 -7.46 2.21 0.86
N SER A 3 -8.16 1.44 0.04
CA SER A 3 -9.64 1.33 0.10
C SER A 3 -10.15 0.80 1.45
N MET A 4 -9.39 -0.10 2.10
CA MET A 4 -9.78 -0.73 3.36
C MET A 4 -9.12 -0.09 4.59
N ARG A 5 -8.47 1.08 4.41
CA ARG A 5 -7.57 1.70 5.41
C ARG A 5 -8.18 1.81 6.80
N SER A 6 -9.43 2.26 6.90
CA SER A 6 -10.17 2.41 8.17
C SER A 6 -10.33 1.11 8.96
N TYR A 7 -10.32 -0.03 8.27
CA TYR A 7 -10.51 -1.35 8.89
C TYR A 7 -9.20 -2.04 9.24
N ILE A 8 -8.12 -1.72 8.52
CA ILE A 8 -6.86 -2.46 8.60
C ILE A 8 -5.75 -1.71 9.35
N ILE A 9 -5.88 -0.39 9.54
CA ILE A 9 -4.97 0.35 10.42
C ILE A 9 -5.14 -0.16 11.86
N GLY A 10 -4.02 -0.58 12.47
CA GLY A 10 -4.01 -1.12 13.83
C GLY A 10 -4.57 -2.53 13.97
N ALA A 11 -4.90 -3.21 12.86
CA ALA A 11 -5.41 -4.57 12.89
C ALA A 11 -4.29 -5.55 13.33
N PRO A 12 -4.43 -6.25 14.47
CA PRO A 12 -3.42 -7.19 14.91
C PRO A 12 -3.39 -8.41 13.98
N LYS A 13 -2.19 -8.84 13.58
CA LYS A 13 -1.97 -10.06 12.78
C LYS A 13 -2.59 -10.02 11.37
N LEU A 14 -2.66 -8.85 10.75
CA LEU A 14 -3.07 -8.74 9.34
C LEU A 14 -2.10 -9.52 8.44
N VAL A 15 -2.63 -10.38 7.58
CA VAL A 15 -1.85 -11.10 6.55
C VAL A 15 -2.32 -10.62 5.19
N VAL A 16 -1.38 -10.16 4.36
CA VAL A 16 -1.65 -9.76 2.97
C VAL A 16 -1.07 -10.82 2.05
N GLU A 17 -1.93 -11.46 1.27
CA GLU A 17 -1.52 -12.47 0.29
C GLU A 17 -1.34 -11.86 -1.09
N VAL A 18 -0.22 -12.16 -1.73
CA VAL A 18 0.08 -11.72 -3.11
C VAL A 18 0.65 -12.87 -3.92
N ASP A 19 0.35 -12.90 -5.21
CA ASP A 19 0.93 -13.84 -6.17
C ASP A 19 2.23 -13.33 -6.80
N ALA A 20 2.46 -12.02 -6.74
CA ALA A 20 3.68 -11.37 -7.18
C ALA A 20 4.82 -11.49 -6.15
N LYS A 21 5.67 -12.52 -6.30
CA LYS A 21 6.81 -12.78 -5.40
C LYS A 21 7.80 -11.62 -5.25
N TYR A 22 7.97 -10.80 -6.29
CA TYR A 22 8.94 -9.71 -6.31
C TYR A 22 8.59 -8.55 -5.36
N ILE A 23 7.31 -8.39 -4.97
CA ILE A 23 6.86 -7.34 -4.04
C ILE A 23 7.60 -7.42 -2.71
N LYS A 24 7.85 -8.65 -2.22
CA LYS A 24 8.62 -8.85 -0.99
C LYS A 24 10.05 -8.31 -1.09
N GLY A 25 10.69 -8.46 -2.25
CA GLY A 25 12.03 -7.93 -2.51
C GLY A 25 12.02 -6.40 -2.56
N MET A 26 11.02 -5.82 -3.22
CA MET A 26 10.86 -4.36 -3.35
C MET A 26 10.65 -3.68 -2.00
N ILE A 27 9.80 -4.24 -1.13
CA ILE A 27 9.53 -3.66 0.19
C ILE A 27 10.77 -3.74 1.09
N ASN A 28 11.51 -4.85 1.04
CA ASN A 28 12.68 -5.05 1.90
C ASN A 28 13.92 -4.25 1.46
N ASN A 29 14.00 -3.86 0.19
CA ASN A 29 15.15 -3.15 -0.38
C ASN A 29 14.69 -2.06 -1.36
N PRO A 30 14.01 -1.00 -0.86
CA PRO A 30 13.44 0.06 -1.70
C PRO A 30 14.49 0.77 -2.58
N ASP A 31 15.73 0.87 -2.10
CA ASP A 31 16.80 1.62 -2.76
C ASP A 31 17.37 0.95 -4.03
N ILE A 32 17.05 -0.32 -4.27
CA ILE A 32 17.55 -1.07 -5.44
C ILE A 32 16.88 -0.59 -6.74
N GLN A 33 15.70 0.03 -6.66
CA GLN A 33 15.00 0.60 -7.82
C GLN A 33 14.69 2.08 -7.57
N PRO A 34 15.62 3.01 -7.86
CA PRO A 34 15.41 4.43 -7.64
C PRO A 34 14.37 4.99 -8.63
N ASN A 35 13.09 4.88 -8.28
CA ASN A 35 11.97 5.50 -8.97
C ASN A 35 11.07 6.16 -7.93
N ALA A 36 10.90 7.48 -8.04
CA ALA A 36 10.09 8.28 -7.13
C ALA A 36 8.66 7.73 -6.95
N THR A 37 8.08 7.19 -8.02
CA THR A 37 6.73 6.58 -7.97
C THR A 37 6.74 5.32 -7.11
N ILE A 38 7.70 4.41 -7.34
CA ILE A 38 7.83 3.17 -6.56
C ILE A 38 8.09 3.48 -5.09
N ASN A 39 8.98 4.44 -4.81
CA ASN A 39 9.27 4.86 -3.44
C ASN A 39 8.02 5.43 -2.74
N ARG A 40 7.18 6.20 -3.45
CA ARG A 40 5.92 6.70 -2.89
C ARG A 40 4.94 5.57 -2.56
N TRP A 41 4.80 4.58 -3.44
CA TRP A 41 3.96 3.41 -3.16
C TRP A 41 4.47 2.59 -1.97
N ILE A 42 5.79 2.34 -1.89
CA ILE A 42 6.40 1.62 -0.77
C ILE A 42 6.15 2.38 0.53
N ALA A 43 6.36 3.70 0.53
CA ALA A 43 6.03 4.60 1.62
C ALA A 43 4.57 4.45 2.09
N GLY A 44 3.60 4.45 1.18
CA GLY A 44 2.19 4.21 1.50
C GLY A 44 1.90 2.81 2.05
N ILE A 45 2.58 1.77 1.56
CA ILE A 45 2.44 0.39 2.05
C ILE A 45 2.96 0.27 3.48
N LEU A 46 4.08 0.92 3.79
CA LEU A 46 4.73 0.87 5.12
C LEU A 46 3.93 1.59 6.22
N LEU A 47 2.86 2.33 5.89
CA LEU A 47 1.92 2.88 6.87
C LEU A 47 1.05 1.81 7.54
N PHE A 48 1.06 0.57 7.05
CA PHE A 48 0.27 -0.54 7.57
C PHE A 48 1.15 -1.59 8.25
N ASP A 49 0.67 -2.14 9.37
CA ASP A 49 1.27 -3.31 10.01
C ASP A 49 0.65 -4.58 9.42
N PHE A 50 1.46 -5.42 8.77
CA PHE A 50 1.01 -6.68 8.18
C PHE A 50 2.16 -7.65 7.92
N THR A 51 1.81 -8.93 7.79
CA THR A 51 2.69 -9.98 7.26
C THR A 51 2.39 -10.20 5.79
N LEU A 52 3.39 -10.02 4.91
CA LEU A 52 3.27 -10.35 3.49
C LEU A 52 3.50 -11.84 3.26
N ARG A 53 2.51 -12.53 2.69
CA ARG A 53 2.58 -13.96 2.32
C ARG A 53 2.44 -14.12 0.82
N HIS A 54 3.38 -14.86 0.21
CA HIS A 54 3.25 -15.22 -1.20
C HIS A 54 2.34 -16.45 -1.36
N VAL A 55 1.44 -16.41 -2.34
CA VAL A 55 0.54 -17.51 -2.72
C VAL A 55 0.70 -17.78 -4.21
N PRO A 56 0.87 -19.04 -4.67
CA PRO A 56 0.94 -19.34 -6.10
C PRO A 56 -0.29 -18.82 -6.85
N GLY A 57 -0.12 -18.27 -8.06
CA GLY A 57 -1.24 -17.70 -8.83
C GLY A 57 -2.41 -18.66 -9.07
N LYS A 58 -2.15 -19.97 -9.18
CA LYS A 58 -3.20 -21.01 -9.25
C LYS A 58 -4.14 -21.02 -8.04
N ASP A 59 -3.63 -20.66 -6.87
CA ASP A 59 -4.36 -20.62 -5.60
C ASP A 59 -4.88 -19.19 -5.31
N HIS A 60 -4.58 -18.23 -6.21
CA HIS A 60 -4.97 -16.82 -6.15
C HIS A 60 -5.99 -16.43 -7.24
N ALA A 61 -6.67 -17.42 -7.83
CA ALA A 61 -7.52 -17.25 -9.01
C ALA A 61 -8.71 -16.31 -8.80
N SER A 62 -9.31 -16.25 -7.60
CA SER A 62 -10.45 -15.38 -7.33
C SER A 62 -10.05 -13.89 -7.31
N PRO A 63 -9.05 -13.46 -6.52
CA PRO A 63 -8.55 -12.08 -6.61
C PRO A 63 -8.00 -11.73 -8.00
N ASP A 64 -7.31 -12.66 -8.67
CA ASP A 64 -6.78 -12.48 -10.02
C ASP A 64 -7.90 -12.33 -11.07
N GLY A 65 -9.02 -13.04 -10.89
CA GLY A 65 -10.22 -12.86 -11.71
C GLY A 65 -10.88 -11.50 -11.51
N LEU A 66 -10.90 -11.00 -10.27
CA LEU A 66 -11.43 -9.66 -9.95
C LEU A 66 -10.57 -8.54 -10.53
N SER A 67 -9.24 -8.67 -10.48
CA SER A 67 -8.32 -7.66 -11.02
C SER A 67 -8.38 -7.54 -12.54
N ARG A 68 -8.78 -8.62 -13.23
CA ARG A 68 -8.91 -8.68 -14.69
C ARG A 68 -10.33 -8.41 -15.21
N ARG A 69 -11.29 -8.11 -14.32
CA ARG A 69 -12.64 -7.76 -14.76
C ARG A 69 -12.60 -6.48 -15.60
N PRO A 70 -13.21 -6.45 -16.81
CA PRO A 70 -13.40 -5.21 -17.54
C PRO A 70 -14.19 -4.20 -16.71
N ARG A 71 -13.89 -2.92 -16.91
CA ARG A 71 -14.67 -1.84 -16.33
C ARG A 71 -16.10 -1.89 -16.88
N ALA A 72 -17.09 -1.92 -16.00
CA ALA A 72 -18.49 -1.83 -16.34
C ALA A 72 -18.94 -0.35 -16.47
N PRO A 73 -20.00 -0.04 -17.23
CA PRO A 73 -20.50 1.33 -17.38
C PRO A 73 -20.88 2.02 -16.05
N GLU A 74 -21.35 1.23 -15.09
CA GLU A 74 -21.74 1.66 -13.74
C GLU A 74 -20.56 1.86 -12.78
N ASP A 75 -19.34 1.43 -13.17
CA ASP A 75 -18.18 1.53 -12.27
C ASP A 75 -17.81 3.00 -12.05
N PRO A 76 -17.71 3.44 -10.78
CA PRO A 76 -17.45 4.83 -10.45
C PRO A 76 -16.10 5.28 -11.04
N LEU A 77 -16.06 6.49 -11.59
CA LEU A 77 -14.80 7.17 -11.86
C LEU A 77 -14.20 7.52 -10.50
N ASP A 78 -13.04 6.97 -10.17
CA ASP A 78 -12.30 7.41 -8.98
C ASP A 78 -11.62 8.74 -9.32
N PRO A 79 -12.12 9.89 -8.81
CA PRO A 79 -11.49 11.18 -9.06
C PRO A 79 -10.21 11.34 -8.22
N ASN A 80 -10.00 10.46 -7.23
CA ASN A 80 -8.89 10.44 -6.29
C ASN A 80 -7.92 9.31 -6.60
N ASP A 81 -7.75 8.93 -7.88
CA ASP A 81 -6.70 8.00 -8.31
C ASP A 81 -5.29 8.56 -8.02
N GLN A 82 -5.19 9.86 -7.74
CA GLN A 82 -3.98 10.47 -7.19
C GLN A 82 -3.75 9.94 -5.76
N GLU A 83 -2.54 9.47 -5.45
CA GLU A 83 -2.19 8.99 -4.12
C GLU A 83 -1.91 10.11 -3.11
N ASP A 84 -2.61 11.24 -3.22
CA ASP A 84 -2.46 12.43 -2.37
C ASP A 84 -2.67 12.10 -0.88
N TRP A 85 -3.40 11.01 -0.60
CA TRP A 85 -3.59 10.50 0.75
C TRP A 85 -2.27 10.06 1.41
N ILE A 86 -1.28 9.63 0.64
CA ILE A 86 0.06 9.29 1.14
C ILE A 86 0.75 10.57 1.59
N ASP A 87 0.75 11.60 0.76
CA ASP A 87 1.38 12.88 1.07
C ASP A 87 0.74 13.54 2.31
N GLN A 88 -0.59 13.41 2.47
CA GLN A 88 -1.29 13.83 3.68
C GLN A 88 -0.86 13.04 4.93
N ALA A 89 -0.74 11.71 4.83
CA ALA A 89 -0.31 10.86 5.94
C ALA A 89 1.14 11.14 6.36
N TYR A 90 2.03 11.36 5.39
CA TYR A 90 3.42 11.74 5.64
C TYR A 90 3.53 13.12 6.29
N SER A 91 2.78 14.10 5.79
CA SER A 91 2.76 15.45 6.37
C SER A 91 2.35 15.41 7.85
N PHE A 92 1.38 14.58 8.21
CA PHE A 92 0.97 14.37 9.60
C PHE A 92 2.06 13.69 10.45
N ALA A 93 2.69 12.63 9.94
CA ALA A 93 3.77 11.94 10.64
C ALA A 93 4.99 12.86 10.88
N VAL A 94 5.36 13.68 9.88
CA VAL A 94 6.44 14.67 10.01
C VAL A 94 6.07 15.75 11.02
N ALA A 95 4.84 16.27 11.01
CA ALA A 95 4.39 17.23 12.01
C ALA A 95 4.48 16.66 13.44
N LEU A 96 4.00 15.42 13.65
CA LEU A 96 4.11 14.75 14.95
C LEU A 96 5.56 14.53 15.40
N LEU A 97 6.46 14.14 14.49
CA LEU A 97 7.87 13.95 14.82
C LEU A 97 8.58 15.27 15.13
N ASN A 98 8.23 16.35 14.42
CA ASN A 98 8.76 17.68 14.66
C ASN A 98 8.25 18.28 15.98
N ASP A 99 7.01 17.98 16.39
CA ASP A 99 6.47 18.40 17.68
C ASP A 99 7.02 17.55 18.85
N ALA A 100 7.41 16.30 18.59
CA ALA A 100 7.96 15.39 19.59
C ALA A 100 9.46 15.61 19.87
N LEU A 101 10.18 16.31 18.98
CA LEU A 101 11.59 16.65 19.16
C LEU A 101 11.71 18.15 19.47
N PRO A 102 12.41 18.56 20.54
CA PRO A 102 12.66 19.97 20.77
C PRO A 102 13.43 20.56 19.57
N PRO A 103 13.20 21.83 19.21
CA PRO A 103 13.97 22.48 18.16
C PRO A 103 15.48 22.40 18.50
N LEU A 104 16.29 22.13 17.48
CA LEU A 104 17.76 22.08 17.58
C LEU A 104 18.34 23.37 18.18
#